data_AF-A0AAE2BT29-F1
#
_entry.id   AF-A0AAE2BT29-F1
#
_cell.length_a   1.000
_cell.length_b   1.000
_cell.length_c   1.000
_cell.angle_alpha   90.00
_cell.angle_beta   90.00
_cell.angle_gamma   90.00
#
_symmetry.space_group_name_H-M   'P 1'
#
loop_
_entity.id
_entity.type
_entity.pdbx_description
1 polymer ?
#
loop_
_entity_poly.entity_id
_entity_poly.type
_entity_poly.pdbx_seq_one_letter_code
_entity_poly.pdbx_strand_id
1 'polypeptide(L)'
;MENCCYKRGWRWKDRTTVEDMDLAVRAGLKGWKFVYLGDLQVKSELPSTFKAFRFQQHRWSCGPANLFRKMVMDIATNKKVSLYKKFYVIYSFFFVRKLIAHMFTFFFYCVVLPLSILVPEVDVPKWGAIYIPCIITTLNSVGTPRSFHLLFYWVLFENVMSFHRTKATFIGLLEAKRVNEWVVTEKLGDTLKNKSHSKSAAPRKSLTKFFGDRIQLQELGFALFLFICGCYDFLYGKNNYFIYLFLQVITFTIAGFGYIGTIVPSS
;
A
#
# COMPACT_ATOMS: atom_id res chain seq x y z
N MET A 1 33.19 6.65 1.43
CA MET A 1 32.43 5.47 1.93
C MET A 1 32.08 4.46 0.83
N GLU A 2 31.71 4.89 -0.39
CA GLU A 2 31.32 3.98 -1.50
C GLU A 2 32.35 2.88 -1.82
N ASN A 3 33.64 3.21 -1.86
CA ASN A 3 34.70 2.24 -2.18
C ASN A 3 34.87 1.13 -1.13
N CYS A 4 34.47 1.35 0.13
CA CYS A 4 34.55 0.34 1.20
C CYS A 4 33.37 -0.64 1.12
N CYS A 5 32.18 -0.16 0.74
CA CYS A 5 31.01 -1.00 0.46
C CYS A 5 31.23 -1.85 -0.80
N TYR A 6 31.76 -1.26 -1.87
CA TYR A 6 31.92 -1.98 -3.13
C TYR A 6 32.90 -3.18 -3.03
N LYS A 7 34.04 -2.98 -2.36
CA LYS A 7 35.06 -4.03 -2.15
C LYS A 7 34.61 -5.16 -1.22
N ARG A 8 33.57 -4.99 -0.40
CA ARG A 8 33.08 -5.99 0.58
C ARG A 8 31.80 -6.73 0.11
N GLY A 9 31.51 -6.67 -1.20
CA GLY A 9 30.38 -7.37 -1.81
C GLY A 9 29.02 -6.75 -1.50
N TRP A 10 28.98 -5.43 -1.33
CA TRP A 10 27.75 -4.64 -1.13
C TRP A 10 27.26 -3.98 -2.41
N ARG A 11 27.48 -4.64 -3.56
CA ARG A 11 26.88 -4.19 -4.82
C ARG A 11 25.36 -4.21 -4.70
N TRP A 12 24.74 -3.20 -5.30
CA TRP A 12 23.34 -3.23 -5.66
C TRP A 12 23.10 -4.44 -6.56
N LYS A 13 21.98 -5.14 -6.33
CA LYS A 13 21.57 -6.27 -7.14
C LYS A 13 20.28 -5.89 -7.84
N ASP A 14 20.26 -5.98 -9.16
CA ASP A 14 19.09 -5.63 -9.99
C ASP A 14 17.97 -6.71 -9.96
N ARG A 15 17.99 -7.59 -8.95
CA ARG A 15 17.06 -8.72 -8.84
C ARG A 15 15.64 -8.32 -8.45
N THR A 16 15.48 -7.13 -7.86
CA THR A 16 14.21 -6.60 -7.36
C THR A 16 14.21 -5.07 -7.39
N THR A 17 13.02 -4.48 -7.49
CA THR A 17 12.76 -3.02 -7.45
C THR A 17 12.86 -2.38 -6.06
N VAL A 18 13.31 -3.16 -5.06
CA VAL A 18 13.53 -2.77 -3.66
C VAL A 18 14.95 -3.15 -3.24
N GLU A 19 15.90 -2.64 -4.01
CA GLU A 19 17.32 -2.88 -3.86
C GLU A 19 17.87 -2.46 -2.49
N ASP A 20 17.24 -1.48 -1.85
CA ASP A 20 17.53 -0.98 -0.51
C ASP A 20 17.19 -2.00 0.58
N MET A 21 16.00 -2.59 0.49
CA MET A 21 15.54 -3.66 1.38
C MET A 21 16.38 -4.92 1.21
N ASP A 22 16.71 -5.28 -0.05
CA ASP A 22 17.61 -6.37 -0.37
C ASP A 22 18.96 -6.23 0.34
N LEU A 23 19.56 -5.04 0.22
CA LEU A 23 20.83 -4.71 0.84
C LEU A 23 20.75 -4.80 2.37
N ALA A 24 19.68 -4.26 2.97
CA ALA A 24 19.46 -4.30 4.41
C ALA A 24 19.34 -5.74 4.92
N VAL A 25 18.57 -6.61 4.25
CA VAL A 25 18.44 -8.01 4.67
C VAL A 25 19.79 -8.72 4.56
N ARG A 26 20.52 -8.56 3.44
CA ARG A 26 21.87 -9.12 3.29
C ARG A 26 22.84 -8.61 4.36
N ALA A 27 22.72 -7.34 4.77
CA ALA A 27 23.54 -6.80 5.83
C ALA A 27 23.24 -7.43 7.19
N GLY A 28 21.95 -7.55 7.52
CA GLY A 28 21.51 -8.25 8.71
C GLY A 28 22.00 -9.70 8.76
N LEU A 29 22.00 -10.40 7.62
CA LEU A 29 22.49 -11.78 7.49
C LEU A 29 24.02 -11.92 7.63
N LYS A 30 24.78 -10.85 7.36
CA LYS A 30 26.22 -10.78 7.61
C LYS A 30 26.56 -10.41 9.06
N GLY A 31 25.57 -10.27 9.94
CA GLY A 31 25.76 -9.93 11.36
C GLY A 31 25.86 -8.43 11.65
N TRP A 32 25.59 -7.56 10.66
CA TRP A 32 25.64 -6.11 10.87
C TRP A 32 24.51 -5.65 11.78
N LYS A 33 24.81 -4.64 12.59
CA LYS A 33 23.85 -3.99 13.49
C LYS A 33 23.38 -2.68 12.84
N PHE A 34 22.08 -2.45 12.89
CA PHE A 34 21.46 -1.21 12.42
C PHE A 34 21.33 -0.26 13.59
N VAL A 35 21.70 1.00 13.38
CA VAL A 35 21.52 2.08 14.34
C VAL A 35 20.48 3.04 13.75
N TYR A 36 19.41 3.28 14.48
CA TYR A 36 18.38 4.26 14.12
C TYR A 36 18.65 5.55 14.91
N LEU A 37 18.81 6.67 14.19
CA LEU A 37 19.03 7.99 14.76
C LEU A 37 17.71 8.78 14.65
N GLY A 38 16.91 8.78 15.71
CA GLY A 38 15.59 9.42 15.71
C GLY A 38 15.63 10.95 15.59
N ASP A 39 16.73 11.57 16.03
CA ASP A 39 16.91 13.03 16.01
C ASP A 39 17.28 13.57 14.62
N LEU A 40 17.76 12.70 13.73
CA LEU A 40 18.15 13.10 12.39
C LEU A 40 16.93 13.10 11.47
N GLN A 41 16.39 14.29 11.20
CA GLN A 41 15.25 14.47 10.32
C GLN A 41 15.70 14.93 8.93
N VAL A 42 15.16 14.29 7.88
CA VAL A 42 15.40 14.65 6.48
C VAL A 42 14.06 14.98 5.84
N LYS A 43 14.02 16.07 5.05
CA LYS A 43 12.82 16.44 4.29
C LYS A 43 12.50 15.35 3.27
N SER A 44 11.27 14.88 3.27
CA SER A 44 10.77 13.89 2.31
C SER A 44 9.82 14.54 1.31
N GLU A 45 9.92 14.16 0.05
CA GLU A 45 9.02 14.61 -1.00
C GLU A 45 7.86 13.64 -1.17
N LEU A 46 6.64 14.18 -1.14
CA LEU A 46 5.42 13.40 -1.36
C LEU A 46 5.14 13.23 -2.85
N PRO A 47 4.45 12.14 -3.25
CA PRO A 47 3.98 11.98 -4.62
C PRO A 47 3.08 13.15 -5.04
N SER A 48 3.28 13.67 -6.25
CA SER A 48 2.58 14.86 -6.75
C SER A 48 1.10 14.60 -7.05
N THR A 49 0.75 13.35 -7.36
CA THR A 49 -0.61 12.95 -7.75
C THR A 49 -1.02 11.64 -7.12
N PHE A 50 -2.33 11.38 -7.06
CA PHE A 50 -2.84 10.08 -6.61
C PHE A 50 -2.34 8.93 -7.49
N LYS A 51 -2.20 9.16 -8.80
CA LYS A 51 -1.63 8.16 -9.72
C LYS A 51 -0.18 7.82 -9.34
N ALA A 52 0.65 8.83 -9.07
CA ALA A 52 2.03 8.63 -8.62
C ALA A 52 2.09 7.88 -7.28
N PHE A 53 1.22 8.25 -6.33
CA PHE A 53 1.09 7.55 -5.05
C PHE A 53 0.74 6.07 -5.23
N ARG A 54 -0.21 5.72 -6.11
CA ARG A 54 -0.56 4.32 -6.38
C ARG A 54 0.59 3.52 -6.97
N PHE A 55 1.37 4.09 -7.89
CA PHE A 55 2.56 3.43 -8.41
C PHE A 55 3.61 3.19 -7.32
N GLN A 56 3.79 4.16 -6.43
CA GLN A 56 4.67 4.01 -5.28
C GLN A 56 4.20 2.88 -4.36
N GLN A 57 2.91 2.85 -4.00
CA GLN A 57 2.32 1.77 -3.18
C GLN A 57 2.43 0.39 -3.85
N HIS A 58 2.21 0.32 -5.17
CA HIS A 58 2.40 -0.90 -5.93
C HIS A 58 3.84 -1.40 -5.81
N ARG A 59 4.84 -0.55 -6.03
CA ARG A 59 6.25 -0.91 -5.91
C ARG A 59 6.60 -1.35 -4.48
N TRP A 60 6.12 -0.63 -3.47
CA TRP A 60 6.37 -0.93 -2.06
C TRP A 60 5.71 -2.22 -1.55
N SER A 61 4.76 -2.78 -2.28
CA SER A 61 4.10 -4.05 -1.94
C SER A 61 4.59 -5.20 -2.83
N CYS A 62 4.67 -4.96 -4.14
CA CYS A 62 5.15 -5.94 -5.13
C CYS A 62 6.63 -6.26 -4.93
N GLY A 63 7.47 -5.25 -4.70
CA GLY A 63 8.92 -5.41 -4.52
C GLY A 63 9.27 -6.32 -3.35
N PRO A 64 8.78 -6.05 -2.12
CA PRO A 64 9.07 -6.91 -0.97
C PRO A 64 8.50 -8.32 -1.10
N ALA A 65 7.35 -8.49 -1.76
CA ALA A 65 6.78 -9.81 -2.04
C ALA A 65 7.66 -10.65 -2.97
N ASN A 66 8.14 -10.05 -4.06
CA ASN A 66 9.11 -10.69 -4.94
C ASN A 66 10.44 -10.98 -4.23
N LEU A 67 10.93 -10.02 -3.44
CA LEU A 67 12.15 -10.17 -2.65
C LEU A 67 12.04 -11.33 -1.65
N PHE A 68 10.91 -11.44 -0.95
CA PHE A 68 10.65 -12.53 -0.02
C PHE A 68 10.82 -13.89 -0.70
N ARG A 69 10.16 -14.09 -1.85
CA ARG A 69 10.26 -15.33 -2.63
C ARG A 69 11.71 -15.63 -3.02
N LYS A 70 12.48 -14.62 -3.43
CA LYS A 70 13.88 -14.78 -3.87
C LYS A 70 14.87 -14.99 -2.72
N MET A 71 14.57 -14.48 -1.53
CA MET A 71 15.50 -14.48 -0.39
C MET A 71 15.16 -15.46 0.73
N VAL A 72 13.95 -16.03 0.77
CA VAL A 72 13.53 -16.90 1.88
C VAL A 72 14.51 -18.07 2.10
N MET A 73 14.97 -18.71 1.02
CA MET A 73 15.95 -19.80 1.09
C MET A 73 17.33 -19.32 1.53
N ASP A 74 17.78 -18.17 1.02
CA ASP A 74 19.05 -17.54 1.43
C ASP A 74 19.06 -17.21 2.94
N ILE A 75 17.91 -16.76 3.48
CA ILE A 75 17.76 -16.44 4.90
C ILE A 75 17.74 -17.73 5.74
N ALA A 76 16.96 -18.73 5.33
CA ALA A 76 16.79 -19.98 6.07
C ALA A 76 18.11 -20.77 6.18
N THR A 77 18.87 -20.86 5.08
CA THR A 77 20.12 -21.63 4.99
C THR A 77 21.34 -20.92 5.60
N ASN A 78 21.22 -19.64 5.94
CA ASN A 78 22.34 -18.85 6.43
C ASN A 78 22.90 -19.37 7.78
N LYS A 79 24.18 -19.74 7.85
CA LYS A 79 24.78 -20.29 9.09
C LYS A 79 25.27 -19.22 10.09
N LYS A 80 25.33 -17.95 9.70
CA LYS A 80 25.93 -16.87 10.50
C LYS A 80 24.97 -16.21 11.47
N VAL A 81 23.66 -16.38 11.29
CA VAL A 81 22.62 -15.75 12.12
C VAL A 81 21.86 -16.77 12.95
N SER A 82 21.44 -16.37 14.15
CA SER A 82 20.64 -17.20 15.05
C SER A 82 19.28 -17.58 14.44
N LEU A 83 18.74 -18.73 14.86
CA LEU A 83 17.43 -19.21 14.44
C LEU A 83 16.32 -18.18 14.71
N TYR A 84 16.36 -17.52 15.87
CA TYR A 84 15.42 -16.45 16.21
C TYR A 84 15.43 -15.30 15.20
N LYS A 85 16.62 -14.84 14.77
CA LYS A 85 16.74 -13.76 13.80
C LYS A 85 16.19 -14.19 12.43
N LYS A 86 16.41 -15.45 12.02
CA LYS A 86 15.82 -16.00 10.79
C LYS A 86 14.31 -16.01 10.86
N PHE A 87 13.75 -16.55 11.95
CA PHE A 87 12.31 -16.59 12.17
C PHE A 87 11.71 -15.19 12.14
N TYR A 88 12.30 -14.24 12.87
CA TYR A 88 11.84 -12.86 12.86
C TYR A 88 11.84 -12.24 11.46
N VAL A 89 12.90 -12.44 10.67
CA VAL A 89 12.97 -11.87 9.32
C VAL A 89 11.98 -12.53 8.37
N ILE A 90 11.88 -13.86 8.36
CA ILE A 90 10.98 -14.61 7.47
C ILE A 90 9.52 -14.40 7.87
N TYR A 91 9.19 -14.68 9.13
CA TYR A 91 7.81 -14.67 9.63
C TYR A 91 7.36 -13.24 9.94
N SER A 92 7.97 -12.55 10.89
CA SER A 92 7.46 -11.26 11.35
C SER A 92 7.65 -10.15 10.32
N PHE A 93 8.84 -10.04 9.73
CA PHE A 93 9.17 -8.93 8.84
C PHE A 93 8.62 -9.12 7.41
N PHE A 94 8.81 -10.27 6.78
CA PHE A 94 8.29 -10.49 5.43
C PHE A 94 6.85 -11.00 5.44
N PHE A 95 6.59 -12.17 6.03
CA PHE A 95 5.30 -12.84 5.91
C PHE A 95 4.17 -12.01 6.53
N VAL A 96 4.24 -11.73 7.84
CA VAL A 96 3.18 -10.99 8.55
C VAL A 96 3.09 -9.55 8.07
N ARG A 97 4.20 -8.80 8.16
CA ARG A 97 4.18 -7.34 7.91
C ARG A 97 4.06 -6.96 6.44
N LYS A 98 4.67 -7.71 5.51
CA LYS A 98 4.69 -7.32 4.08
C LYS A 98 3.64 -8.04 3.23
N LEU A 99 3.19 -9.23 3.64
CA LEU A 99 2.16 -9.98 2.89
C LEU A 99 0.82 -9.96 3.60
N ILE A 100 0.74 -10.55 4.79
CA ILE A 100 -0.53 -10.84 5.46
C ILE A 100 -1.24 -9.58 5.91
N ALA A 101 -0.54 -8.56 6.43
CA ALA A 101 -1.18 -7.36 6.96
C ALA A 101 -2.08 -6.66 5.93
N HIS A 102 -1.59 -6.45 4.70
CA HIS A 102 -2.36 -5.78 3.65
C HIS A 102 -3.49 -6.66 3.08
N MET A 103 -3.22 -7.96 2.94
CA MET A 103 -4.22 -8.95 2.50
C MET A 103 -5.36 -9.06 3.49
N PHE A 104 -5.04 -9.17 4.78
CA PHE A 104 -6.01 -9.28 5.86
C PHE A 104 -6.95 -8.08 5.86
N THR A 105 -6.43 -6.85 5.84
CA THR A 105 -7.27 -5.64 5.79
C THR A 105 -8.21 -5.68 4.59
N PHE A 106 -7.71 -6.01 3.40
CA PHE A 106 -8.55 -6.05 2.21
C PHE A 106 -9.63 -7.14 2.27
N PHE A 107 -9.24 -8.39 2.49
CA PHE A 107 -10.19 -9.51 2.51
C PHE A 107 -11.19 -9.37 3.65
N PHE A 108 -10.76 -8.96 4.84
CA PHE A 108 -11.65 -8.83 5.97
C PHE A 108 -12.69 -7.71 5.75
N TYR A 109 -12.26 -6.49 5.45
CA TYR A 109 -13.16 -5.32 5.38
C TYR A 109 -13.92 -5.17 4.06
N CYS A 110 -13.34 -5.61 2.95
CA CYS A 110 -13.93 -5.40 1.62
C CYS A 110 -14.57 -6.67 1.04
N VAL A 111 -14.39 -7.85 1.66
CA VAL A 111 -14.94 -9.11 1.16
C VAL A 111 -15.73 -9.85 2.24
N VAL A 112 -15.06 -10.29 3.32
CA VAL A 112 -15.67 -11.13 4.37
C VAL A 112 -16.77 -10.39 5.11
N LEU A 113 -16.53 -9.16 5.57
CA LEU A 113 -17.53 -8.38 6.29
C LEU A 113 -18.78 -8.08 5.42
N PRO A 114 -18.66 -7.56 4.19
CA PRO A 114 -19.80 -7.43 3.29
C PRO A 114 -20.53 -8.75 3.01
N LEU A 115 -19.82 -9.86 2.79
CA LEU A 115 -20.43 -11.16 2.53
C LEU A 115 -21.15 -11.71 3.77
N SER A 116 -20.61 -11.53 4.98
CA SER A 116 -21.27 -11.97 6.21
C SER A 116 -22.61 -11.27 6.42
N ILE A 117 -22.79 -10.08 5.88
CA ILE A 117 -24.06 -9.35 5.99
C ILE A 117 -25.14 -9.97 5.09
N LEU A 118 -24.75 -10.62 3.99
CA LEU A 118 -25.68 -11.35 3.10
C LEU A 118 -26.12 -12.70 3.68
N VAL A 119 -25.42 -13.20 4.70
CA VAL A 119 -25.65 -14.52 5.32
C VAL A 119 -26.07 -14.29 6.78
N PRO A 120 -27.38 -14.24 7.08
CA PRO A 120 -27.88 -13.85 8.40
C PRO A 120 -27.42 -14.78 9.55
N GLU A 121 -26.94 -15.98 9.24
CA GLU A 121 -26.39 -16.94 10.19
C GLU A 121 -24.97 -16.59 10.68
N VAL A 122 -24.25 -15.71 9.98
CA VAL A 122 -22.86 -15.34 10.30
C VAL A 122 -22.84 -14.03 11.07
N ASP A 123 -22.66 -14.12 12.39
CA ASP A 123 -22.43 -12.92 13.21
C ASP A 123 -20.92 -12.65 13.35
N VAL A 124 -20.51 -11.45 12.96
CA VAL A 124 -19.11 -11.01 13.08
C VAL A 124 -18.94 -10.27 14.41
N PRO A 125 -18.01 -10.71 15.27
CA PRO A 125 -17.81 -10.08 16.58
C PRO A 125 -17.40 -8.61 16.44
N LYS A 126 -18.23 -7.71 17.01
CA LYS A 126 -18.01 -6.24 16.99
C LYS A 126 -16.66 -5.83 17.58
N TRP A 127 -16.17 -6.56 18.59
CA TRP A 127 -14.87 -6.26 19.19
C TRP A 127 -13.71 -6.45 18.21
N GLY A 128 -13.80 -7.45 17.33
CA GLY A 128 -12.80 -7.71 16.31
C GLY A 128 -12.94 -6.77 15.11
N ALA A 129 -14.16 -6.55 14.64
CA ALA A 129 -14.42 -5.78 13.43
C ALA A 129 -14.36 -4.26 13.61
N ILE A 130 -14.64 -3.75 14.82
CA ILE A 130 -14.73 -2.30 15.09
C ILE A 130 -13.70 -1.87 16.14
N TYR A 131 -13.72 -2.49 17.33
CA TYR A 131 -12.92 -1.97 18.45
C TYR A 131 -11.42 -2.11 18.23
N ILE A 132 -10.94 -3.28 17.78
CA ILE A 132 -9.51 -3.49 17.50
C ILE A 132 -8.97 -2.47 16.48
N PRO A 133 -9.58 -2.30 15.29
CA PRO A 133 -9.14 -1.31 14.32
C PRO A 133 -9.15 0.11 14.86
N CYS A 134 -10.22 0.51 15.56
CA CYS A 134 -10.31 1.84 16.16
C CYS A 134 -9.18 2.08 17.17
N ILE A 135 -8.88 1.10 18.02
CA ILE A 135 -7.76 1.20 18.97
C ILE A 135 -6.43 1.33 18.21
N ILE A 136 -6.19 0.50 17.20
CA ILE A 136 -4.96 0.54 16.40
C ILE A 136 -4.81 1.89 15.69
N THR A 137 -5.88 2.42 15.08
CA THR A 137 -5.84 3.70 14.37
C THR A 137 -5.62 4.87 15.33
N THR A 138 -6.27 4.87 16.49
CA THR A 138 -6.04 5.86 17.54
C THR A 138 -4.61 5.80 18.06
N LEU A 139 -4.06 4.61 18.35
CA LEU A 139 -2.68 4.46 18.79
C LEU A 139 -1.67 4.96 17.74
N ASN A 140 -1.91 4.66 16.46
CA ASN A 140 -1.06 5.17 15.38
C ASN A 140 -1.11 6.69 15.25
N SER A 141 -2.23 7.32 15.60
CA SER A 141 -2.39 8.78 15.53
C SER A 141 -1.57 9.56 16.58
N VAL A 142 -1.17 8.90 17.68
CA VAL A 142 -0.36 9.52 18.74
C VAL A 142 0.99 10.02 18.19
N GLY A 143 1.52 9.36 17.15
CA GLY A 143 2.75 9.79 16.47
C GLY A 143 2.60 11.06 15.63
N THR A 144 1.37 11.43 15.25
CA THR A 144 1.07 12.59 14.37
C THR A 144 -0.22 13.30 14.79
N PRO A 145 -0.27 13.88 16.02
CA PRO A 145 -1.51 14.40 16.59
C PRO A 145 -2.16 15.52 15.77
N ARG A 146 -1.36 16.30 15.02
CA ARG A 146 -1.85 17.35 14.12
C ARG A 146 -2.80 16.83 13.03
N SER A 147 -2.70 15.56 12.66
CA SER A 147 -3.47 14.94 11.59
C SER A 147 -4.64 14.10 12.09
N PHE A 148 -5.00 14.19 13.38
CA PHE A 148 -6.07 13.36 13.98
C PHE A 148 -7.41 13.47 13.25
N HIS A 149 -7.79 14.67 12.80
CA HIS A 149 -9.02 14.92 12.04
C HIS A 149 -9.07 14.15 10.69
N LEU A 150 -7.93 13.71 10.16
CA LEU A 150 -7.86 12.95 8.91
C LEU A 150 -8.06 11.45 9.11
N LEU A 151 -8.10 10.94 10.36
CA LEU A 151 -8.19 9.50 10.63
C LEU A 151 -9.43 8.86 10.01
N PHE A 152 -10.57 9.55 10.07
CA PHE A 152 -11.81 9.05 9.47
C PHE A 152 -11.65 8.79 7.97
N TYR A 153 -11.13 9.78 7.24
CA TYR A 153 -10.85 9.63 5.80
C TYR A 153 -9.76 8.60 5.53
N TRP A 154 -8.75 8.54 6.38
CA TRP A 154 -7.65 7.61 6.26
C TRP A 154 -8.14 6.16 6.35
N VAL A 155 -9.02 5.81 7.29
CA VAL A 155 -9.57 4.44 7.39
C VAL A 155 -10.27 4.01 6.09
N LEU A 156 -11.15 4.84 5.56
CA LEU A 156 -11.87 4.55 4.32
C LEU A 156 -10.91 4.43 3.12
N PHE A 157 -9.91 5.31 3.07
CA PHE A 157 -8.89 5.31 2.04
C PHE A 157 -7.95 4.11 2.12
N GLU A 158 -7.57 3.69 3.33
CA GLU A 158 -6.72 2.52 3.55
C GLU A 158 -7.35 1.22 3.04
N ASN A 159 -8.69 1.11 3.08
CA ASN A 159 -9.41 -0.02 2.49
C ASN A 159 -9.32 -0.05 0.95
N VAL A 160 -9.34 1.12 0.30
CA VAL A 160 -9.07 1.18 -1.14
C VAL A 160 -7.61 0.86 -1.42
N MET A 161 -6.68 1.36 -0.60
CA MET A 161 -5.25 1.07 -0.76
C MET A 161 -4.88 -0.37 -0.41
N SER A 162 -5.60 -1.03 0.49
CA SER A 162 -5.37 -2.44 0.83
C SER A 162 -5.69 -3.34 -0.37
N PHE A 163 -6.71 -3.01 -1.17
CA PHE A 163 -6.96 -3.67 -2.45
C PHE A 163 -5.76 -3.57 -3.40
N HIS A 164 -5.25 -2.35 -3.61
CA HIS A 164 -4.10 -2.11 -4.48
C HIS A 164 -2.84 -2.83 -4.00
N ARG A 165 -2.54 -2.75 -2.70
CA ARG A 165 -1.39 -3.41 -2.07
C ARG A 165 -1.52 -4.93 -2.14
N THR A 166 -2.71 -5.47 -1.94
CA THR A 166 -3.00 -6.92 -2.06
C THR A 166 -2.76 -7.40 -3.49
N LYS A 167 -3.31 -6.70 -4.50
CA LYS A 167 -3.07 -7.00 -5.91
C LYS A 167 -1.58 -6.97 -6.25
N ALA A 168 -0.86 -5.92 -5.81
CA ALA A 168 0.58 -5.78 -6.01
C ALA A 168 1.37 -6.92 -5.33
N THR A 169 0.96 -7.33 -4.14
CA THR A 169 1.56 -8.44 -3.39
C THR A 169 1.42 -9.76 -4.16
N PHE A 170 0.21 -10.08 -4.68
CA PHE A 170 0.00 -11.25 -5.52
C PHE A 170 0.84 -11.22 -6.79
N ILE A 171 0.88 -10.07 -7.48
CA ILE A 171 1.74 -9.88 -8.66
C ILE A 171 3.21 -10.17 -8.32
N GLY A 172 3.70 -9.61 -7.20
CA GLY A 172 5.05 -9.83 -6.68
C GLY A 172 5.36 -11.29 -6.36
N LEU A 173 4.44 -11.99 -5.69
CA LEU A 173 4.60 -13.41 -5.33
C LEU A 173 4.57 -14.32 -6.56
N LEU A 174 3.72 -14.03 -7.55
CA LEU A 174 3.55 -14.84 -8.75
C LEU A 174 4.57 -14.53 -9.87
N GLU A 175 5.45 -13.55 -9.66
CA GLU A 175 6.43 -13.08 -10.65
C GLU A 175 5.78 -12.73 -12.02
N ALA A 176 4.57 -12.17 -12.01
CA ALA A 176 3.88 -11.79 -13.23
C ALA A 176 4.61 -10.64 -13.97
N LYS A 177 4.41 -10.50 -15.29
CA LYS A 177 5.18 -9.58 -16.18
C LYS A 177 5.37 -8.13 -15.68
N ARG A 178 4.53 -7.62 -14.77
CA ARG A 178 4.60 -6.25 -14.21
C ARG A 178 5.48 -6.09 -12.97
N VAL A 179 6.15 -7.14 -12.51
CA VAL A 179 6.92 -7.13 -11.26
C VAL A 179 8.19 -6.28 -11.35
N ASN A 180 8.80 -6.21 -12.53
CA ASN A 180 10.00 -5.42 -12.80
C ASN A 180 9.70 -4.08 -13.48
N GLU A 181 8.42 -3.71 -13.62
CA GLU A 181 8.03 -2.45 -14.25
C GLU A 181 8.34 -1.28 -13.31
N TRP A 182 9.49 -0.65 -13.51
CA TRP A 182 9.93 0.50 -12.74
C TRP A 182 9.36 1.79 -13.34
N VAL A 183 8.13 2.11 -12.95
CA VAL A 183 7.56 3.44 -13.24
C VAL A 183 8.12 4.43 -12.21
N VAL A 184 8.76 5.50 -12.70
CA VAL A 184 9.26 6.60 -11.87
C VAL A 184 8.06 7.26 -11.19
N THR A 185 8.10 7.34 -9.85
CA THR A 185 7.12 8.11 -9.10
C THR A 185 7.44 9.59 -9.29
N GLU A 186 6.57 10.31 -9.99
CA GLU A 186 6.67 11.78 -10.08
C GLU A 186 6.52 12.39 -8.69
N LYS A 187 7.55 13.10 -8.25
CA LYS A 187 7.57 13.82 -6.98
C LYS A 187 7.10 15.26 -7.19
N LEU A 188 6.62 15.89 -6.12
CA LEU A 188 6.12 17.27 -6.17
C LEU A 188 7.15 18.25 -6.77
N GLY A 189 8.43 18.12 -6.40
CA GLY A 189 9.51 18.99 -6.90
C GLY A 189 9.76 18.85 -8.41
N ASP A 190 9.70 17.65 -8.96
CA ASP A 190 9.91 17.40 -10.40
C ASP A 190 8.78 18.00 -11.24
N THR A 191 7.53 17.90 -10.76
CA THR A 191 6.39 18.48 -11.48
C THR A 191 6.43 20.01 -11.48
N LEU A 192 6.88 20.64 -10.39
CA LEU A 192 7.06 22.11 -10.33
C LEU A 192 8.17 22.59 -11.28
N LYS A 193 9.31 21.87 -11.35
CA LYS A 193 10.38 22.16 -12.30
C LYS A 193 9.94 22.01 -13.76
N ASN A 194 9.21 20.94 -14.08
CA ASN A 194 8.68 20.74 -15.43
C ASN A 194 7.68 21.85 -15.82
N LYS A 195 6.83 22.31 -14.90
CA LYS A 195 5.92 23.44 -15.13
C LYS A 195 6.66 24.77 -15.31
N SER A 196 7.81 24.95 -14.65
CA SER A 196 8.70 26.10 -14.83
C SER A 196 9.42 26.08 -16.19
N HIS A 197 9.81 24.90 -16.68
CA HIS A 197 10.50 24.75 -17.96
C HIS A 197 9.55 24.68 -19.17
N SER A 198 8.28 24.23 -19.01
CA SER A 198 7.28 24.23 -20.08
C SER A 198 6.39 25.48 -20.03
N LYS A 199 6.91 26.61 -20.51
CA LYS A 199 6.07 27.73 -21.01
C LYS A 199 5.64 27.51 -22.46
N SER A 200 5.29 26.27 -22.84
CA SER A 200 4.77 25.94 -24.15
C SER A 200 3.45 25.19 -24.02
N ALA A 201 2.48 25.57 -24.86
CA ALA A 201 1.09 25.18 -24.78
C ALA A 201 0.90 23.66 -24.62
N ALA A 202 0.15 23.26 -23.59
CA ALA A 202 -0.18 21.87 -23.35
C ALA A 202 -0.96 21.30 -24.56
N PRO A 203 -0.59 20.12 -25.09
CA PRO A 203 -1.34 19.50 -26.17
C PRO A 203 -2.74 19.16 -25.66
N ARG A 204 -3.78 19.54 -26.42
CA ARG A 204 -5.19 19.16 -26.17
C ARG A 204 -5.28 17.63 -26.18
N LYS A 205 -5.19 17.00 -25.00
CA LYS A 205 -5.50 15.58 -24.86
C LYS A 205 -7.00 15.41 -25.08
N SER A 206 -7.37 14.60 -26.08
CA SER A 206 -8.77 14.24 -26.35
C SER A 206 -9.46 13.77 -25.07
N LEU A 207 -10.64 14.34 -24.77
CA LEU A 207 -11.50 13.97 -23.63
C LEU A 207 -11.73 12.45 -23.57
N THR A 208 -11.88 11.78 -24.71
CA THR A 208 -12.12 10.32 -24.76
C THR A 208 -10.91 9.50 -24.29
N LYS A 209 -9.68 9.94 -24.58
CA LYS A 209 -8.45 9.29 -24.12
C LYS A 209 -8.13 9.63 -22.65
N PHE A 210 -8.65 10.76 -22.18
CA PHE A 210 -8.56 11.17 -20.77
C PHE A 210 -9.44 10.31 -19.87
N PHE A 211 -10.64 9.93 -20.30
CA PHE A 211 -11.54 9.07 -19.52
C PHE A 211 -11.11 7.59 -19.53
N GLY A 212 -10.68 7.06 -20.68
CA GLY A 212 -10.35 5.63 -20.83
C GLY A 212 -9.19 5.14 -19.95
N ASP A 213 -8.10 5.91 -19.84
CA ASP A 213 -6.91 5.51 -19.05
C ASP A 213 -7.05 5.79 -17.54
N ARG A 214 -8.14 6.45 -17.12
CA ARG A 214 -8.37 6.89 -15.74
C ARG A 214 -9.41 6.08 -15.01
N ILE A 215 -10.41 5.57 -15.74
CA ILE A 215 -11.47 4.75 -15.17
C ILE A 215 -10.87 3.40 -14.81
N GLN A 216 -11.03 3.07 -13.54
CA GLN A 216 -10.41 1.94 -12.93
C GLN A 216 -11.52 0.94 -12.56
N LEU A 217 -11.75 0.02 -13.50
CA LEU A 217 -12.94 -0.83 -13.51
C LEU A 217 -13.05 -1.77 -12.31
N GLN A 218 -11.94 -2.23 -11.75
CA GLN A 218 -11.96 -3.17 -10.62
C GLN A 218 -12.50 -2.49 -9.35
N GLU A 219 -12.12 -1.24 -9.12
CA GLU A 219 -12.56 -0.42 -7.99
C GLU A 219 -14.03 -0.05 -8.12
N LEU A 220 -14.51 0.22 -9.34
CA LEU A 220 -15.93 0.39 -9.62
C LEU A 220 -16.72 -0.92 -9.43
N GLY A 221 -16.13 -2.07 -9.80
CA GLY A 221 -16.71 -3.38 -9.53
C GLY A 221 -16.87 -3.65 -8.04
N PHE A 222 -15.86 -3.32 -7.23
CA PHE A 222 -15.96 -3.39 -5.77
C PHE A 222 -16.97 -2.38 -5.20
N ALA A 223 -17.05 -1.16 -5.75
CA ALA A 223 -18.06 -0.19 -5.35
C ALA A 223 -19.48 -0.74 -5.58
N LEU A 224 -19.74 -1.36 -6.73
CA LEU A 224 -21.03 -1.98 -7.03
C LEU A 224 -21.34 -3.14 -6.07
N PHE A 225 -20.35 -4.02 -5.82
CA PHE A 225 -20.50 -5.12 -4.86
C PHE A 225 -20.86 -4.63 -3.45
N LEU A 226 -20.11 -3.65 -2.94
CA LEU A 226 -20.37 -3.05 -1.63
C LEU A 226 -21.72 -2.33 -1.57
N PHE A 227 -22.15 -1.72 -2.69
CA PHE A 227 -23.45 -1.06 -2.79
C PHE A 227 -24.59 -2.07 -2.67
N ILE A 228 -24.50 -3.21 -3.35
CA ILE A 228 -25.50 -4.29 -3.24
C ILE A 228 -25.58 -4.79 -1.79
N CYS A 229 -24.43 -5.04 -1.15
CA CYS A 229 -24.38 -5.46 0.25
C CYS A 229 -24.96 -4.39 1.20
N GLY A 230 -24.66 -3.11 0.94
CA GLY A 230 -25.17 -1.99 1.73
C GLY A 230 -26.69 -1.81 1.61
N CYS A 231 -27.24 -1.96 0.41
CA CYS A 231 -28.68 -1.95 0.19
C CYS A 231 -29.37 -3.12 0.90
N TYR A 232 -28.75 -4.31 0.88
CA TYR A 232 -29.27 -5.47 1.61
C TYR A 232 -29.30 -5.22 3.12
N ASP A 233 -28.20 -4.73 3.71
CA ASP A 233 -28.13 -4.39 5.14
C ASP A 233 -29.09 -3.26 5.53
N PHE A 234 -29.31 -2.30 4.65
CA PHE A 234 -30.27 -1.22 4.90
C PHE A 234 -31.71 -1.74 4.99
N LEU A 235 -32.07 -2.74 4.18
CA LEU A 235 -33.42 -3.30 4.16
C LEU A 235 -33.65 -4.38 5.23
N TYR A 236 -32.65 -5.21 5.50
CA TYR A 236 -32.78 -6.43 6.32
C TYR A 236 -31.81 -6.51 7.51
N GLY A 237 -30.85 -5.59 7.58
CA GLY A 237 -29.77 -5.62 8.57
C GLY A 237 -30.21 -5.16 9.96
N LYS A 238 -29.57 -5.73 10.98
CA LYS A 238 -29.82 -5.40 12.40
C LYS A 238 -28.74 -4.52 13.03
N ASN A 239 -27.55 -4.47 12.43
CA ASN A 239 -26.34 -3.89 13.03
C ASN A 239 -25.91 -2.55 12.40
N ASN A 240 -26.69 -2.00 11.47
CA ASN A 240 -26.44 -0.71 10.79
C ASN A 240 -25.05 -0.60 10.12
N TYR A 241 -24.52 -1.71 9.60
CA TYR A 241 -23.25 -1.73 8.87
C TYR A 241 -23.34 -0.99 7.52
N PHE A 242 -24.55 -0.77 6.99
CA PHE A 242 -24.82 -0.05 5.75
C PHE A 242 -24.19 1.35 5.74
N ILE A 243 -24.08 2.02 6.89
CA ILE A 243 -23.45 3.35 6.99
C ILE A 243 -21.99 3.26 6.54
N TYR A 244 -21.25 2.31 7.10
CA TYR A 244 -19.86 2.06 6.73
C TYR A 244 -19.75 1.61 5.27
N LEU A 245 -20.63 0.70 4.81
CA LEU A 245 -20.61 0.21 3.43
C LEU A 245 -20.86 1.33 2.43
N PHE A 246 -21.83 2.21 2.64
CA PHE A 246 -22.09 3.34 1.74
C PHE A 246 -20.94 4.36 1.73
N LEU A 247 -20.33 4.65 2.88
CA LEU A 247 -19.11 5.47 2.92
C LEU A 247 -17.96 4.82 2.12
N GLN A 248 -17.84 3.50 2.20
CA GLN A 248 -16.85 2.76 1.44
C GLN A 248 -17.16 2.75 -0.07
N VAL A 249 -18.44 2.62 -0.47
CA VAL A 249 -18.91 2.75 -1.86
C VAL A 249 -18.52 4.11 -2.43
N ILE A 250 -18.80 5.20 -1.71
CA ILE A 250 -18.42 6.55 -2.12
C ILE A 250 -16.90 6.60 -2.34
N THR A 251 -16.11 6.10 -1.40
CA THR A 251 -14.65 6.15 -1.46
C THR A 251 -14.08 5.34 -2.64
N PHE A 252 -14.56 4.11 -2.87
CA PHE A 252 -14.16 3.28 -4.02
C PHE A 252 -14.60 3.90 -5.34
N THR A 253 -15.77 4.55 -5.39
CA THR A 253 -16.27 5.24 -6.58
C THR A 253 -15.39 6.44 -6.94
N ILE A 254 -15.08 7.30 -5.97
CA ILE A 254 -14.21 8.46 -6.18
C ILE A 254 -12.81 8.00 -6.62
N ALA A 255 -12.24 6.98 -5.98
CA ALA A 255 -10.96 6.41 -6.39
C ALA A 255 -11.01 5.74 -7.77
N GLY A 256 -12.11 5.07 -8.10
CA GLY A 256 -12.35 4.35 -9.35
C GLY A 256 -12.48 5.27 -10.56
N PHE A 257 -13.09 6.45 -10.40
CA PHE A 257 -13.11 7.46 -11.47
C PHE A 257 -11.77 8.22 -11.62
N GLY A 258 -10.90 8.16 -10.61
CA GLY A 258 -9.57 8.78 -10.69
C GLY A 258 -9.59 10.31 -10.63
N TYR A 259 -10.63 10.91 -10.03
CA TYR A 259 -10.71 12.38 -9.84
C TYR A 259 -9.88 12.90 -8.64
N ILE A 260 -9.33 12.01 -7.81
CA ILE A 260 -8.55 12.36 -6.62
C ILE A 260 -7.12 12.79 -6.99
N GLY A 261 -6.62 13.86 -6.36
CA GLY A 261 -5.20 14.22 -6.38
C GLY A 261 -4.65 14.49 -7.79
N THR A 262 -5.45 15.15 -8.62
CA THR A 262 -5.10 15.50 -10.01
C THR A 262 -4.46 16.88 -10.13
N ILE A 263 -4.67 17.75 -9.14
CA ILE A 263 -4.12 19.10 -9.06
C ILE A 263 -2.85 19.02 -8.24
N VAL A 264 -1.74 19.42 -8.86
CA VAL A 264 -0.46 19.60 -8.17
C VAL A 264 -0.50 20.99 -7.50
N PRO A 265 -0.43 21.09 -6.17
CA PRO A 265 -0.41 22.37 -5.48
C PRO A 265 0.77 23.19 -5.99
N SER A 266 0.51 24.46 -6.31
CA SER A 266 1.52 25.39 -6.79
C SER A 266 2.04 26.27 -5.64
N SER A 267 2.52 25.68 -4.54
CA SER A 267 3.25 26.36 -3.46
C SER A 267 3.92 25.34 -2.57
#